data_AF-A0A7X4BAY4-F1
#
_entry.id   AF-A0A7X4BAY4-F1
#
_cell.length_a   1.000
_cell.length_b   1.000
_cell.length_c   1.000
_cell.angle_alpha   90.00
_cell.angle_beta   90.00
_cell.angle_gamma   90.00
#
_symmetry.space_group_name_H-M   'P 1'
#
loop_
_entity.id
_entity.type
_entity.pdbx_description
1 polymer ?
#
loop_
_entity_poly.entity_id
_entity_poly.type
_entity_poly.pdbx_seq_one_letter_code
_entity_poly.pdbx_strand_id
1 'polypeptide(L)' 'MKREDDVQLIHAVLSGDDSAFDILVKKYQKSVHALAWRKIGDFHYAQEITQDTFLRAYQKLSTLKDPGQFLRWLYV' A
#
# COMPACT_ATOMS: atom_id res chain seq x y z
N MET A 1 -14.37 11.46 -2.29
CA MET A 1 -13.01 11.85 -2.72
C MET A 1 -11.93 10.82 -2.36
N LYS A 2 -11.35 10.74 -1.15
CA LYS A 2 -10.12 9.91 -0.97
C LYS A 2 -10.20 8.44 -1.39
N ARG A 3 -11.35 7.76 -1.25
CA ARG A 3 -11.55 6.35 -1.64
C ARG A 3 -11.80 6.17 -3.14
N GLU A 4 -12.44 7.13 -3.79
CA GLU A 4 -12.68 7.09 -5.24
C GLU A 4 -11.35 7.21 -6.00
N ASP A 5 -10.44 8.05 -5.50
CA ASP A 5 -9.09 8.17 -6.04
C ASP A 5 -8.30 6.85 -5.89
N ASP A 6 -8.43 6.14 -4.75
CA ASP A 6 -7.74 4.87 -4.52
C ASP A 6 -8.22 3.78 -5.48
N VAL A 7 -9.54 3.68 -5.67
CA VAL A 7 -10.15 2.72 -6.60
C VAL A 7 -9.63 2.95 -8.02
N GLN A 8 -9.58 4.21 -8.47
CA GLN A 8 -9.06 4.57 -9.79
C GLN A 8 -7.58 4.20 -9.94
N LEU A 9 -6.75 4.52 -8.95
CA LEU A 9 -5.33 4.18 -8.96
C LEU A 9 -5.12 2.66 -9.01
N ILE A 10 -5.88 1.90 -8.23
CA ILE A 10 -5.79 0.43 -8.24
C ILE A 10 -6.17 -0.13 -9.62
N HIS A 11 -7.24 0.37 -10.23
CA HIS A 11 -7.61 -0.05 -11.59
C HIS A 11 -6.53 0.29 -12.62
N ALA A 12 -5.88 1.45 -12.51
CA ALA A 12 -4.76 1.81 -13.35
C ALA A 12 -3.59 0.82 -13.19
N VAL A 13 -3.20 0.49 -11.94
CA VAL A 13 -2.15 -0.51 -11.68
C VAL A 13 -2.52 -1.88 -12.24
N LEU A 14 -3.76 -2.34 -12.03
CA LEU A 14 -4.24 -3.62 -12.56
C LEU A 14 -4.29 -3.64 -14.11
N SER A 15 -4.34 -2.46 -14.73
CA SER A 15 -4.30 -2.30 -16.18
C SER A 15 -2.87 -2.14 -16.74
N GLY A 16 -1.85 -2.20 -15.87
CA GLY A 16 -0.43 -2.13 -16.24
C GLY A 16 0.22 -0.74 -16.07
N ASP A 17 -0.46 0.22 -15.43
CA ASP A 17 0.14 1.49 -15.06
C ASP A 17 0.80 1.40 -13.68
N ASP A 18 2.04 0.97 -13.66
CA ASP A 18 2.85 0.81 -12.45
C ASP A 18 3.03 2.14 -11.70
N SER A 19 2.98 3.28 -12.41
CA SER A 19 3.17 4.61 -11.82
C SER A 19 2.01 5.01 -10.89
N ALA A 20 0.82 4.45 -11.12
CA ALA A 20 -0.32 4.64 -10.21
C ALA A 20 -0.07 4.00 -8.84
N PHE A 21 0.76 2.96 -8.76
CA PHE A 21 1.11 2.32 -7.49
C PHE A 21 2.00 3.23 -6.65
N ASP A 22 2.90 4.00 -7.26
CA ASP A 22 3.74 4.97 -6.53
C ASP A 22 2.92 6.03 -5.79
N ILE A 23 1.76 6.41 -6.34
CA ILE A 23 0.85 7.35 -5.71
C ILE A 23 0.23 6.72 -4.46
N LEU A 24 -0.18 5.45 -4.53
CA LEU A 24 -0.66 4.68 -3.38
C LEU A 24 0.44 4.54 -2.32
N VAL A 25 1.66 4.18 -2.71
CA VAL A 25 2.81 4.09 -1.79
C VAL A 25 3.05 5.42 -1.08
N LYS A 26 3.15 6.54 -1.82
CA LYS A 26 3.36 7.87 -1.23
C LYS A 26 2.26 8.24 -0.23
N LYS A 27 1.02 7.85 -0.50
CA LYS A 27 -0.15 8.12 0.35
C LYS A 27 -0.12 7.32 1.65
N TYR A 28 0.32 6.06 1.63
CA TYR A 28 0.22 5.17 2.79
C TYR A 28 1.54 4.88 3.51
N GLN A 29 2.69 5.15 2.89
CA GLN A 29 4.01 4.84 3.46
C GLN A 29 4.21 5.36 4.88
N LYS A 30 3.77 6.60 5.17
CA LYS A 30 3.94 7.19 6.50
C LYS A 30 3.14 6.43 7.56
N SER A 31 1.92 6.02 7.24
CA SER A 31 1.03 5.31 8.15
C SER A 31 1.49 3.87 8.38
N VAL A 32 1.91 3.18 7.32
CA VAL A 32 2.47 1.83 7.39
C VAL A 32 3.77 1.83 8.19
N HIS A 33 4.66 2.78 7.91
CA HIS A 33 5.91 2.96 8.66
C HIS A 33 5.66 3.24 10.14
N ALA A 34 4.73 4.14 10.47
CA ALA A 34 4.38 4.42 11.85
C ALA A 34 3.84 3.18 12.58
N LEU A 35 3.08 2.32 11.89
CA LEU A 35 2.61 1.06 12.45
C LEU A 35 3.75 0.06 12.68
N ALA A 36 4.65 -0.10 11.71
CA ALA A 36 5.82 -0.97 11.84
C ALA A 36 6.73 -0.49 12.98
N TRP A 37 7.01 0.81 13.03
CA TRP A 37 7.82 1.42 14.08
C TRP A 37 7.21 1.24 15.48
N ARG A 38 5.90 1.41 15.63
CA ARG A 38 5.20 1.15 16.92
C ARG A 38 5.34 -0.30 17.41
N LYS A 39 5.57 -1.27 16.51
CA LYS A 39 5.74 -2.68 16.86
C LYS A 39 7.19 -3.06 17.13
N ILE A 40 8.13 -2.51 16.36
CA ILE A 40 9.54 -2.93 16.36
C ILE A 40 10.42 -1.99 17.20
N GLY A 41 10.07 -0.72 17.34
CA GLY A 41 10.84 0.30 18.06
C GLY A 41 12.10 0.80 17.34
N ASP A 42 12.52 0.14 16.26
CA ASP A 42 13.67 0.52 15.44
C ASP A 42 13.24 1.16 14.12
N PHE A 43 13.84 2.30 13.77
CA PHE A 43 13.52 3.06 12.56
C PHE A 43 13.95 2.34 11.28
N HIS A 44 15.15 1.77 11.23
CA HIS A 44 15.68 1.13 10.03
C HIS A 44 14.91 -0.15 9.71
N TYR A 45 14.66 -0.99 10.72
CA TYR A 45 13.84 -2.18 10.54
C TYR A 45 12.39 -1.84 10.17
N ALA A 46 11.81 -0.77 10.73
CA ALA A 46 10.48 -0.31 10.34
C ALA A 46 10.43 0.14 8.87
N GLN A 47 11.49 0.79 8.38
CA GLN A 47 11.63 1.19 6.98
C GLN A 47 11.72 -0.02 6.05
N GLU A 48 12.53 -1.03 6.39
CA GLU A 48 12.63 -2.28 5.62
C GLU A 48 11.28 -3.01 5.56
N ILE A 49 10.60 -3.18 6.70
CA ILE A 49 9.27 -3.81 6.76
C ILE A 49 8.25 -3.05 5.90
N THR A 50 8.32 -1.72 5.92
CA THR A 50 7.43 -0.88 5.10
C THR A 50 7.65 -1.14 3.62
N GLN A 51 8.89 -1.16 3.16
CA GLN A 51 9.22 -1.45 1.76
C GLN A 51 8.74 -2.85 1.35
N ASP A 52 9.06 -3.87 2.16
CA ASP A 52 8.62 -5.25 1.95
C ASP A 52 7.10 -5.38 1.88
N THR A 53 6.39 -4.62 2.71
CA THR A 53 4.92 -4.59 2.72
C THR A 53 4.38 -4.08 1.39
N PHE A 54 4.90 -2.97 0.86
CA PHE A 54 4.45 -2.44 -0.43
C PHE A 54 4.86 -3.33 -1.61
N LEU A 55 6.04 -3.94 -1.57
CA LEU A 55 6.46 -4.89 -2.60
C LEU A 55 5.51 -6.10 -2.68
N ARG A 56 5.14 -6.67 -1.51
CA ARG A 56 4.18 -7.77 -1.43
C ARG A 56 2.77 -7.32 -1.82
N ALA A 57 2.38 -6.10 -1.43
CA ALA A 57 1.10 -5.53 -1.81
C ALA A 57 0.98 -5.38 -3.33
N TYR A 58 2.03 -4.92 -4.00
CA TYR A 58 2.09 -4.83 -5.47
C TYR A 58 1.90 -6.19 -6.13
N GLN A 59 2.70 -7.18 -5.71
CA GLN A 59 2.65 -8.55 -6.25
C GLN A 59 1.29 -9.23 -6.06
N LYS A 60 0.58 -8.90 -4.98
CA LYS A 60 -0.72 -9.48 -4.63
C LYS A 60 -1.90 -8.60 -5.00
N LEU A 61 -1.69 -7.43 -5.62
CA LEU A 61 -2.77 -6.47 -5.84
C LEU A 61 -3.90 -7.07 -6.68
N SER A 62 -3.59 -7.96 -7.61
CA SER A 62 -4.57 -8.71 -8.42
C SER A 62 -5.51 -9.61 -7.60
N THR A 63 -5.15 -9.94 -6.35
CA THR A 63 -6.00 -10.72 -5.43
C THR A 63 -7.03 -9.85 -4.70
N LEU A 64 -6.91 -8.52 -4.79
CA LEU A 64 -7.84 -7.58 -4.19
C LEU A 64 -9.19 -7.63 -4.94
N LYS A 65 -10.20 -8.22 -4.28
CA LYS A 65 -11.54 -8.38 -4.86
C LYS A 65 -12.34 -7.07 -4.92
N ASP A 66 -12.08 -6.17 -3.99
CA ASP A 66 -12.78 -4.89 -3.85
C ASP A 66 -11.75 -3.76 -3.66
N PRO A 67 -11.47 -2.97 -4.72
CA PRO A 67 -10.57 -1.83 -4.64
C PRO A 67 -10.95 -0.81 -3.55
N GLY A 68 -12.23 -0.69 -3.19
CA GLY A 68 -12.69 0.18 -2.12
C GLY A 68 -12.24 -0.25 -0.72
N GLN A 69 -11.73 -1.47 -0.58
CA GLN A 69 -11.22 -2.04 0.66
C GLN A 69 -9.69 -2.14 0.70
N PHE A 70 -8.97 -1.52 -0.24
CA PHE A 70 -7.51 -1.55 -0.30
C PHE A 70 -6.83 -1.24 1.03
N LEU A 71 -7.26 -0.19 1.73
CA LEU A 71 -6.69 0.17 3.02
C LEU A 71 -6.80 -1.00 4.02
N ARG A 72 -7.98 -1.62 4.14
CA ARG A 72 -8.19 -2.74 5.05
C ARG A 72 -7.32 -3.93 4.63
N TRP A 73 -7.30 -4.25 3.34
CA TRP A 73 -6.52 -5.35 2.79
C TRP A 73 -5.01 -5.16 3.00
N LEU A 74 -4.50 -3.92 2.94
CA LEU A 74 -3.08 -3.60 3.15
C LEU A 74 -2.62 -3.81 4.61
N TYR A 75 -3.54 -3.70 5.58
CA TYR A 75 -3.23 -3.89 7.00
C TYR A 75 -3.52 -5.31 7.54
N VAL A 76 -3.99 -6.22 6.69
CA VAL A 76 -4.30 -7.63 7.03
C VAL A 76 -3.20 -8.53 6.52
#